data_AF-A0A814NDK8-F1
#
_entry.id   AF-A0A814NDK8-F1
#
_cell.length_a   1.000
_cell.length_b   1.000
_cell.length_c   1.000
_cell.angle_alpha   90.00
_cell.angle_beta   90.00
_cell.angle_gamma   90.00
#
_symmetry.space_group_name_H-M   'P 1'
#
loop_
_entity.id
_entity.type
_entity.pdbx_description
1 polymer ?
#
loop_
_entity_poly.entity_id
_entity_poly.type
_entity_poly.pdbx_seq_one_letter_code
_entity_poly.pdbx_strand_id
1 'polypeptide(L)'
;MAYRILQSTGSSLSGYVDWTLTSISIADYNNTGRMPPDVPGGLTSCRYRDFRSSAAPYSESLIYWNVLAARLAFIIVFEHAVFFIIYIMNWLVPDVPKTIQNKIDHERYIDQRERWTTHETTDEKFKQAAVASEAISKMRRPSNNLPNSTLETKDEFPARQSKQKKHKGIRVSPAHEQ
;
A
#
# COMPACT_ATOMS: atom_id res chain seq x y z
N MET A 1 2.75 1.35 35.41
CA MET A 1 4.06 0.77 35.03
C MET A 1 5.24 1.60 35.54
N ALA A 2 5.37 2.88 35.14
CA ALA A 2 6.53 3.73 35.51
C ALA A 2 6.90 3.72 37.01
N TYR A 3 5.93 3.89 37.92
CA TYR A 3 6.21 3.88 39.37
C TYR A 3 6.88 2.59 39.87
N ARG A 4 6.42 1.41 39.39
CA ARG A 4 6.98 0.12 39.80
C ARG A 4 8.42 -0.06 39.31
N ILE A 5 8.74 0.53 38.17
CA ILE A 5 10.05 0.38 37.52
C ILE A 5 11.05 1.39 38.10
N LEU A 6 10.60 2.60 38.42
CA LEU A 6 11.48 3.73 38.76
C LEU A 6 11.59 4.01 40.26
N GLN A 7 10.57 3.66 41.06
CA GLN A 7 10.44 4.17 42.43
C GLN A 7 10.14 3.08 43.48
N SER A 8 9.41 2.03 43.13
CA SER A 8 9.05 0.97 44.08
C SER A 8 10.24 0.10 44.46
N THR A 9 10.47 -0.09 45.76
CA THR A 9 11.49 -1.03 46.30
C THR A 9 11.01 -2.49 46.35
N GLY A 10 9.77 -2.76 45.93
CA GLY A 10 9.19 -4.11 45.87
C GLY A 10 8.11 -4.27 44.79
N SER A 11 7.43 -5.42 44.78
CA SER A 11 6.35 -5.70 43.82
C SER A 11 5.02 -5.01 44.15
N SER A 12 4.92 -4.42 45.34
CA SER A 12 3.73 -3.71 45.83
C SER A 12 3.59 -2.30 45.22
N LEU A 13 2.36 -1.80 45.18
CA LEU A 13 2.02 -0.44 44.72
C LEU A 13 1.85 0.55 45.90
N SER A 14 2.31 0.14 47.10
CA SER A 14 2.21 0.94 48.32
C SER A 14 2.97 2.25 48.17
N GLY A 15 2.28 3.39 48.35
CA GLY A 15 2.85 4.73 48.19
C GLY A 15 2.74 5.31 46.77
N TYR A 16 2.13 4.60 45.82
CA TYR A 16 1.91 5.13 44.47
C TYR A 16 1.05 6.38 44.48
N VAL A 17 -0.03 6.39 45.27
CA VAL A 17 -0.94 7.54 45.34
C VAL A 17 -0.19 8.78 45.85
N ASP A 18 0.58 8.64 46.94
CA ASP A 18 1.41 9.73 47.48
C ASP A 18 2.47 10.22 46.49
N TRP A 19 3.05 9.32 45.69
CA TRP A 19 4.02 9.68 44.65
C TRP A 19 3.39 10.39 43.45
N THR A 20 2.14 10.04 43.09
CA THR A 20 1.44 10.70 41.97
C THR A 20 0.78 12.03 42.32
N LEU A 21 0.80 12.41 43.60
CA LEU A 21 0.15 13.61 44.09
C LEU A 21 1.19 14.65 44.50
N THR A 22 1.12 15.83 43.90
CA THR A 22 1.89 17.01 44.33
C THR A 22 1.06 17.82 45.32
N SER A 23 1.70 18.35 46.36
CA SER A 23 1.09 19.29 47.31
C SER A 23 1.24 20.74 46.85
N ILE A 24 0.19 21.54 47.03
CA ILE A 24 0.18 23.00 46.88
C ILE A 24 -0.20 23.65 48.21
N SER A 25 0.49 24.74 48.56
CA SER A 25 0.14 25.55 49.72
C SER A 25 -1.10 26.40 49.44
N ILE A 26 -2.06 26.42 50.37
CA ILE A 26 -3.27 27.22 50.23
C ILE A 26 -2.95 28.72 50.28
N ALA A 27 -1.90 29.12 51.01
CA ALA A 27 -1.46 30.52 51.05
C ALA A 27 -1.09 31.02 49.65
N ASP A 28 -0.33 30.22 48.90
CA ASP A 28 0.08 30.57 47.53
C ASP A 28 -1.10 30.55 46.56
N TYR A 29 -2.05 29.64 46.77
CA TYR A 29 -3.25 29.54 45.96
C TYR A 29 -4.22 30.70 46.19
N ASN A 30 -4.36 31.18 47.43
CA ASN A 30 -5.17 32.36 47.77
C ASN A 30 -4.67 33.61 47.01
N ASN A 31 -3.35 33.77 46.88
CA ASN A 31 -2.74 34.86 46.11
C ASN A 31 -3.09 34.83 44.61
N THR A 32 -3.53 33.69 44.07
CA THR A 32 -3.93 33.58 42.65
C THR A 32 -5.37 34.04 42.39
N GLY A 33 -6.18 34.25 43.44
CA GLY A 33 -7.60 34.63 43.34
C GLY A 33 -8.50 33.53 42.76
N ARG A 34 -8.00 32.29 42.62
CA ARG A 34 -8.73 31.16 42.02
C ARG A 34 -9.32 30.19 43.05
N MET A 35 -9.30 30.54 44.33
CA MET A 35 -9.70 29.64 45.41
C MET A 35 -11.21 29.36 45.38
N PRO A 36 -11.63 28.07 45.39
CA PRO A 36 -13.03 27.71 45.52
C PRO A 36 -13.63 28.23 46.83
N PRO A 37 -14.92 28.62 46.85
CA PRO A 37 -15.57 29.15 48.04
C PRO A 37 -15.83 28.10 49.14
N ASP A 38 -15.73 26.80 48.83
CA ASP A 38 -16.11 25.69 49.73
C ASP A 38 -14.89 24.95 50.33
N VAL A 39 -13.76 25.64 50.52
CA VAL A 39 -12.59 25.01 51.14
C VAL A 39 -12.76 25.03 52.67
N PRO A 40 -12.78 23.87 53.34
CA PRO A 40 -12.89 23.80 54.80
C PRO A 40 -11.76 24.57 55.49
N GLY A 41 -12.11 25.34 56.51
CA GLY A 41 -11.14 26.10 57.31
C GLY A 41 -10.12 25.19 58.01
N GLY A 42 -8.86 25.61 58.03
CA GLY A 42 -7.78 24.91 58.74
C GLY A 42 -6.90 24.00 57.87
N LEU A 43 -7.18 23.86 56.56
CA LEU A 43 -6.22 23.22 55.65
C LEU A 43 -5.03 24.15 55.38
N THR A 44 -3.83 23.59 55.44
CA THR A 44 -2.57 24.27 55.10
C THR A 44 -2.11 23.97 53.68
N SER A 45 -2.41 22.77 53.17
CA SER A 45 -2.05 22.33 51.83
C SER A 45 -3.10 21.40 51.24
N CYS A 46 -3.19 21.41 49.92
CA CYS A 46 -4.02 20.50 49.12
C CYS A 46 -3.13 19.63 48.24
N ARG A 47 -3.59 18.44 47.87
CA ARG A 47 -2.88 17.55 46.93
C ARG A 47 -3.65 17.44 45.62
N TYR A 48 -2.94 17.48 44.51
CA TYR A 48 -3.51 17.32 43.17
C TYR A 48 -2.62 16.38 42.35
N ARG A 49 -3.21 15.76 41.32
CA ARG A 49 -2.51 14.81 40.48
C ARG A 49 -1.66 15.55 39.46
N ASP A 50 -0.38 15.72 39.79
CA ASP A 50 0.62 16.27 38.88
C ASP A 50 2.03 15.87 39.35
N PHE A 51 3.04 16.10 38.52
CA PHE A 51 4.45 15.82 38.81
C PHE A 51 5.27 17.12 38.91
N ARG A 52 4.72 18.12 39.60
CA ARG A 52 5.38 19.41 39.84
C ARG A 52 6.15 19.41 41.15
N SER A 53 7.11 20.33 41.26
CA SER A 53 7.74 20.65 42.54
C SER A 53 6.69 21.13 43.55
N SER A 54 6.80 20.68 44.81
CA SER A 54 5.92 21.08 45.91
C SER A 54 6.22 22.48 46.46
N ALA A 55 7.34 23.08 46.04
CA ALA A 55 7.74 24.43 46.43
C ALA A 55 7.60 25.42 45.26
N ALA A 56 7.21 26.66 45.56
CA ALA A 56 7.20 27.76 44.61
C ALA A 56 8.58 27.87 43.91
N PRO A 57 8.66 28.00 42.57
CA PRO A 57 7.60 28.41 41.63
C PRO A 57 6.72 27.28 41.06
N TYR A 58 6.63 26.10 41.70
CA TYR A 58 5.82 24.96 41.23
C TYR A 58 6.17 24.51 39.80
N SER A 59 7.46 24.52 39.47
CA SER A 59 7.97 24.13 38.16
C SER A 59 7.94 22.61 37.94
N GLU A 60 8.09 22.22 36.68
CA GLU A 60 8.16 20.82 36.28
C GLU A 60 9.40 20.14 36.89
N SER A 61 9.16 19.00 37.54
CA SER A 61 10.23 18.22 38.16
C SER A 61 10.93 17.32 37.14
N LEU A 62 12.13 16.82 37.47
CA LEU A 62 12.81 15.82 36.64
C LEU A 62 11.97 14.53 36.46
N ILE A 63 11.12 14.20 37.44
CA ILE A 63 10.27 13.01 37.36
C ILE A 63 9.18 13.17 36.28
N TYR A 64 8.70 14.39 36.03
CA TYR A 64 7.77 14.69 34.93
C TYR A 64 8.38 14.29 33.59
N TRP A 65 9.61 14.72 33.31
CA TRP A 65 10.33 14.41 32.07
C TRP A 65 10.59 12.91 31.90
N ASN A 66 10.95 12.22 32.99
CA ASN A 66 11.17 10.79 32.96
C ASN A 66 9.88 10.01 32.66
N VAL A 67 8.76 10.40 33.27
CA VAL A 67 7.46 9.77 33.00
C VAL A 67 7.01 10.05 31.56
N LEU A 68 7.25 11.26 31.05
CA LEU A 68 6.98 11.62 29.67
C LEU A 68 7.81 10.76 28.71
N ALA A 69 9.11 10.67 28.92
CA ALA A 69 10.01 9.84 28.13
C ALA A 69 9.60 8.36 28.17
N ALA A 70 9.23 7.83 29.33
CA ALA A 70 8.76 6.45 29.47
C ALA A 70 7.46 6.18 28.68
N ARG A 71 6.53 7.15 28.63
CA ARG A 71 5.31 7.05 27.82
C ARG A 71 5.63 7.06 26.32
N LEU A 72 6.53 7.94 25.89
CA LEU A 72 6.96 8.02 24.49
C LEU A 72 7.70 6.76 24.06
N ALA A 73 8.62 6.26 24.88
CA ALA A 73 9.35 5.03 24.61
C ALA A 73 8.41 3.82 24.47
N PHE A 74 7.37 3.72 25.30
CA PHE A 74 6.37 2.67 25.19
C PHE A 74 5.64 2.72 23.84
N ILE A 75 5.25 3.91 23.39
CA ILE A 75 4.59 4.09 22.08
C ILE A 75 5.54 3.67 20.96
N ILE A 76 6.78 4.15 20.97
CA ILE A 76 7.79 3.82 19.95
C ILE A 76 8.03 2.31 19.89
N VAL A 77 8.26 1.65 21.03
CA VAL A 77 8.50 0.20 21.08
C VAL A 77 7.29 -0.59 20.57
N PHE A 78 6.08 -0.20 20.98
CA PHE A 78 4.86 -0.85 20.52
C PHE A 78 4.65 -0.69 19.01
N GLU A 79 4.86 0.52 18.50
CA GLU A 79 4.81 0.83 17.07
C GLU A 79 5.81 -0.03 16.28
N HIS A 80 7.07 -0.08 16.71
CA HIS A 80 8.09 -0.91 16.07
C HIS A 80 7.77 -2.40 16.15
N ALA A 81 7.20 -2.88 17.25
CA ALA A 81 6.78 -4.28 17.39
C ALA A 81 5.64 -4.62 16.42
N VAL A 82 4.63 -3.76 16.31
CA VAL A 82 3.52 -3.94 15.36
C VAL A 82 4.04 -3.90 13.92
N PHE A 83 4.89 -2.94 13.57
CA PHE A 83 5.51 -2.88 12.24
C PHE A 83 6.36 -4.11 11.94
N PHE A 84 7.13 -4.61 12.93
CA PHE A 84 7.92 -5.82 12.76
C PHE A 84 7.06 -7.05 12.52
N ILE A 85 5.93 -7.19 13.23
CA ILE A 85 4.97 -8.28 13.01
C ILE A 85 4.37 -8.19 11.60
N ILE A 86 3.94 -7.00 11.18
CA ILE A 86 3.42 -6.78 9.82
C ILE A 86 4.49 -7.11 8.77
N TYR A 87 5.74 -6.71 9.01
CA TYR A 87 6.87 -7.02 8.13
C TYR A 87 7.10 -8.53 8.03
N ILE A 88 7.07 -9.25 9.15
CA ILE A 88 7.16 -10.72 9.17
C ILE A 88 5.97 -11.34 8.42
N MET A 89 4.75 -10.84 8.60
CA MET A 89 3.56 -11.36 7.90
C MET A 89 3.70 -11.22 6.39
N ASN A 90 4.16 -10.06 5.91
CA ASN A 90 4.43 -9.82 4.50
C ASN A 90 5.59 -10.70 3.98
N TRP A 91 6.55 -11.05 4.84
CA TRP A 91 7.64 -11.96 4.48
C TRP A 91 7.20 -13.43 4.46
N LEU A 92 6.30 -13.83 5.37
CA LEU A 92 5.80 -15.20 5.49
C LEU A 92 4.83 -15.57 4.37
N VAL A 93 3.95 -14.63 4.00
CA VAL A 93 3.07 -14.73 2.84
C VAL A 93 3.51 -13.70 1.82
N PRO A 94 4.59 -13.94 1.06
CA PRO A 94 4.90 -13.05 -0.04
C PRO A 94 3.72 -13.09 -1.01
N ASP A 95 3.21 -11.91 -1.39
CA ASP A 95 2.01 -11.71 -2.23
C ASP A 95 2.01 -12.52 -3.55
N VAL A 96 3.18 -13.02 -3.96
CA VAL A 96 3.31 -13.97 -5.07
C VAL A 96 4.02 -15.23 -4.57
N PRO A 97 3.30 -16.33 -4.30
CA PRO A 97 3.93 -17.60 -4.01
C PRO A 97 4.72 -18.07 -5.24
N LYS A 98 5.92 -18.62 -5.04
CA LYS A 98 6.82 -19.08 -6.12
C LYS A 98 6.15 -20.05 -7.10
N THR A 99 5.12 -20.76 -6.65
CA THR A 99 4.32 -21.67 -7.49
C THR A 99 3.56 -20.94 -8.60
N ILE A 100 3.10 -19.71 -8.38
CA ILE A 100 2.44 -18.89 -9.40
C ILE A 100 3.48 -18.32 -10.38
N GLN A 101 4.66 -17.89 -9.90
CA GLN A 101 5.76 -17.49 -10.78
C GLN A 101 6.18 -18.62 -11.72
N ASN A 102 6.35 -19.83 -11.20
CA ASN A 102 6.70 -21.00 -12.01
C ASN A 102 5.62 -21.31 -13.08
N LYS A 103 4.33 -21.14 -12.75
CA LYS A 103 3.25 -21.32 -13.72
C LYS A 103 3.25 -20.23 -14.79
N ILE A 104 3.42 -18.97 -14.40
CA ILE A 104 3.50 -17.84 -15.33
C ILE A 104 4.69 -18.01 -16.27
N ASP A 105 5.86 -18.40 -15.76
CA ASP A 105 7.05 -18.61 -16.58
C ASP A 105 6.88 -19.80 -17.53
N HIS A 106 6.19 -20.85 -17.08
CA HIS A 106 5.86 -22.00 -17.93
C HIS A 106 4.89 -21.63 -19.05
N GLU A 107 3.80 -20.92 -18.74
CA GLU A 107 2.83 -20.43 -19.72
C GLU A 107 3.52 -19.50 -20.74
N ARG A 108 4.37 -18.59 -20.28
CA ARG A 108 5.18 -17.71 -21.15
C ARG A 108 6.10 -18.49 -22.08
N TYR A 109 6.75 -19.55 -21.58
CA TYR A 109 7.61 -20.39 -22.39
C TYR A 109 6.83 -21.14 -23.48
N ILE A 110 5.67 -21.71 -23.14
CA ILE A 110 4.80 -22.41 -24.12
C ILE A 110 4.35 -21.43 -25.20
N ASP A 111 3.80 -20.29 -24.80
CA ASP A 111 3.33 -19.23 -25.70
C ASP A 111 4.44 -18.76 -26.65
N GLN A 112 5.65 -18.59 -26.11
CA GLN A 112 6.79 -18.14 -26.89
C GLN A 112 7.19 -19.22 -27.91
N ARG A 113 7.23 -20.50 -27.51
CA ARG A 113 7.51 -21.62 -28.40
C ARG A 113 6.48 -21.74 -29.53
N GLU A 114 5.19 -21.60 -29.23
CA GLU A 114 4.14 -21.65 -30.24
C GLU A 114 4.31 -20.54 -31.27
N ARG A 115 4.55 -19.29 -30.83
CA ARG A 115 4.88 -18.18 -31.74
C ARG A 115 6.09 -18.49 -32.63
N TRP A 116 7.15 -19.07 -32.08
CA TRP A 116 8.31 -19.49 -32.87
C TRP A 116 7.98 -20.62 -33.87
N THR A 117 7.15 -21.61 -33.54
CA THR A 117 6.79 -22.61 -34.56
C THR A 117 5.91 -22.03 -35.66
N THR A 118 5.01 -21.10 -35.30
CA THR A 118 4.12 -20.47 -36.28
C THR A 118 4.89 -19.61 -37.28
N HIS A 119 5.84 -18.78 -36.84
CA HIS A 119 6.59 -17.90 -37.77
C HIS A 119 7.37 -18.72 -38.82
N GLU A 120 8.03 -19.81 -38.40
CA GLU A 120 8.81 -20.68 -39.29
C GLU A 120 7.91 -21.35 -40.34
N THR A 121 6.75 -21.88 -39.93
CA THR A 121 5.81 -22.49 -40.89
C THR A 121 5.17 -21.48 -41.83
N THR A 122 4.92 -20.24 -41.38
CA THR A 122 4.44 -19.18 -42.27
C THR A 122 5.51 -18.82 -43.30
N ASP A 123 6.77 -18.69 -42.89
CA ASP A 123 7.87 -18.34 -43.81
C ASP A 123 8.06 -19.41 -44.89
N GLU A 124 7.97 -20.70 -44.53
CA GLU A 124 8.01 -21.79 -45.50
C GLU A 124 6.82 -21.77 -46.48
N LYS A 125 5.61 -21.46 -45.99
CA LYS A 125 4.43 -21.28 -46.86
C LYS A 125 4.58 -20.08 -47.79
N PHE A 126 5.16 -18.97 -47.33
CA PHE A 126 5.42 -17.80 -48.16
C PHE A 126 6.45 -18.10 -49.25
N LYS A 127 7.53 -18.84 -48.95
CA LYS A 127 8.51 -19.29 -49.95
C LYS A 127 7.86 -20.19 -50.99
N GLN A 128 7.07 -21.19 -50.56
CA GLN A 128 6.37 -22.08 -51.50
C GLN A 128 5.34 -21.33 -52.35
N ALA A 129 4.57 -20.41 -51.76
CA ALA A 129 3.62 -19.58 -52.49
C ALA A 129 4.32 -18.65 -53.51
N ALA A 130 5.48 -18.10 -53.16
CA ALA A 130 6.29 -17.30 -54.06
C ALA A 130 6.78 -18.13 -55.26
N VAL A 131 7.34 -19.32 -55.01
CA VAL A 131 7.79 -20.25 -56.06
C VAL A 131 6.62 -20.71 -56.94
N ALA A 132 5.47 -21.04 -56.36
CA ALA A 132 4.27 -21.41 -57.12
C ALA A 132 3.77 -20.24 -57.99
N SER A 133 3.77 -19.00 -57.47
CA SER A 133 3.40 -17.81 -58.23
C SER A 133 4.37 -17.51 -59.38
N GLU A 134 5.65 -17.79 -59.19
CA GLU A 134 6.67 -17.66 -60.24
C GLU A 134 6.49 -18.71 -61.34
N ALA A 135 6.15 -19.96 -60.98
CA ALA A 135 5.83 -21.00 -61.96
C ALA A 135 4.57 -20.66 -62.77
N ILE A 136 3.53 -20.12 -62.12
CA ILE A 136 2.28 -19.70 -62.76
C ILE A 136 2.52 -18.50 -63.71
N SER A 137 3.39 -17.55 -63.34
CA SER A 137 3.70 -16.41 -64.20
C SER A 137 4.52 -16.82 -65.43
N LYS A 138 5.45 -17.78 -65.29
CA LYS A 138 6.21 -18.35 -66.42
C LYS A 138 5.33 -19.16 -67.38
N MET A 139 4.30 -19.86 -66.88
CA MET A 139 3.32 -20.54 -67.73
C MET A 139 2.37 -19.57 -68.46
N ARG A 140 2.32 -18.29 -68.06
CA ARG A 140 1.46 -17.27 -68.66
C ARG A 140 2.27 -16.28 -69.52
N ARG A 141 2.69 -16.69 -70.74
CA ARG A 141 2.70 -15.89 -72.02
C ARG A 141 3.51 -16.54 -73.17
N PRO A 142 3.16 -16.35 -74.47
CA PRO A 142 1.89 -15.93 -75.10
C PRO A 142 1.36 -16.97 -76.13
N SER A 143 0.05 -17.02 -76.38
CA SER A 143 -0.51 -17.59 -77.63
C SER A 143 -1.46 -16.57 -78.25
N ASN A 144 -1.15 -16.15 -79.49
CA ASN A 144 -1.85 -15.16 -80.28
C ASN A 144 -2.93 -15.83 -81.17
N ASN A 145 -4.05 -15.11 -81.38
CA ASN A 145 -5.11 -15.22 -82.42
C ASN A 145 -6.45 -15.95 -82.10
N LEU A 146 -7.48 -15.12 -81.76
CA LEU A 146 -8.96 -15.05 -82.07
C LEU A 146 -9.81 -16.31 -82.44
N PRO A 147 -11.16 -16.34 -82.20
CA PRO A 147 -12.12 -15.25 -82.39
C PRO A 147 -12.92 -14.76 -81.17
N ASN A 148 -13.42 -13.54 -81.36
CA ASN A 148 -14.47 -12.81 -80.64
C ASN A 148 -15.74 -13.64 -80.40
N SER A 149 -16.31 -13.57 -79.18
CA SER A 149 -17.76 -13.48 -78.88
C SER A 149 -18.00 -13.39 -77.38
N THR A 150 -18.14 -12.13 -76.93
CA THR A 150 -18.92 -11.62 -75.79
C THR A 150 -19.82 -12.60 -75.03
N LEU A 151 -19.76 -12.55 -73.69
CA LEU A 151 -20.92 -12.23 -72.86
C LEU A 151 -20.45 -11.57 -71.55
N GLU A 152 -20.92 -10.35 -71.35
CA GLU A 152 -20.75 -9.54 -70.16
C GLU A 152 -21.25 -10.25 -68.90
N THR A 153 -20.52 -10.12 -67.78
CA THR A 153 -21.17 -9.59 -66.57
C THR A 153 -20.14 -8.77 -65.78
N LYS A 154 -20.28 -7.46 -66.03
CA LYS A 154 -19.86 -6.33 -65.24
C LYS A 154 -20.17 -6.49 -63.74
N ASP A 155 -19.18 -6.15 -62.92
CA ASP A 155 -19.24 -5.10 -61.87
C ASP A 155 -18.74 -5.48 -60.47
N GLU A 156 -18.02 -4.48 -59.95
CA GLU A 156 -17.84 -4.13 -58.54
C GLU A 156 -16.81 -4.87 -57.67
N PHE A 157 -15.62 -4.27 -57.60
CA PHE A 157 -14.76 -4.33 -56.43
C PHE A 157 -15.28 -3.33 -55.37
N PRO A 158 -15.35 -3.72 -54.08
CA PRO A 158 -14.95 -2.74 -53.07
C PRO A 158 -14.00 -3.30 -51.99
N ALA A 159 -12.97 -2.49 -51.77
CA ALA A 159 -12.21 -2.21 -50.55
C ALA A 159 -12.34 -3.15 -49.34
N ARG A 160 -11.20 -3.74 -48.97
CA ARG A 160 -10.92 -4.32 -47.65
C ARG A 160 -10.83 -3.20 -46.60
N GLN A 161 -11.92 -2.95 -45.85
CA GLN A 161 -11.84 -2.13 -44.64
C GLN A 161 -11.28 -2.96 -43.47
N SER A 162 -10.18 -2.50 -42.90
CA SER A 162 -9.65 -2.95 -41.61
C SER A 162 -10.50 -2.34 -40.48
N LYS A 163 -11.28 -3.18 -39.78
CA LYS A 163 -11.85 -2.78 -38.48
C LYS A 163 -10.74 -2.80 -37.42
N GLN A 164 -10.27 -1.62 -37.03
CA GLN A 164 -9.63 -1.39 -35.74
C GLN A 164 -10.61 -1.77 -34.62
N LYS A 165 -10.31 -2.82 -33.84
CA LYS A 165 -10.91 -2.99 -32.52
C LYS A 165 -10.21 -2.03 -31.55
N LYS A 166 -10.88 -0.92 -31.29
CA LYS A 166 -10.55 0.07 -30.26
C LYS A 166 -10.84 -0.56 -28.89
N HIS A 167 -9.81 -0.86 -28.11
CA HIS A 167 -9.96 -1.14 -26.67
C HIS A 167 -10.53 0.13 -26.02
N LYS A 168 -11.78 0.07 -25.52
CA LYS A 168 -12.31 1.08 -24.61
C LYS A 168 -11.75 0.82 -23.22
N GLY A 169 -11.00 1.78 -22.71
CA GLY A 169 -10.53 1.81 -21.33
C GLY A 169 -11.71 1.87 -20.36
N ILE A 170 -11.59 1.09 -19.29
CA ILE A 170 -12.48 1.16 -18.13
C ILE A 170 -11.95 2.32 -17.28
N ARG A 171 -12.71 3.42 -17.26
CA ARG A 171 -12.54 4.52 -16.30
C ARG A 171 -13.41 4.16 -15.09
N VAL A 172 -12.78 3.88 -13.95
CA VAL A 172 -13.47 3.75 -12.65
C VAL A 172 -13.22 5.01 -11.85
N SER A 173 -14.30 5.69 -11.46
CA SER A 173 -14.32 6.73 -10.42
C SER A 173 -15.77 7.06 -10.07
N PRO A 174 -16.05 7.60 -8.87
CA PRO A 174 -16.54 6.82 -7.73
C PRO A 174 -18.04 7.07 -7.47
N ALA A 175 -18.69 6.12 -6.79
CA ALA A 175 -20.02 6.32 -6.22
C ALA A 175 -19.89 6.56 -4.72
N HIS A 176 -20.12 7.80 -4.32
CA HIS A 176 -20.79 8.14 -3.05
C HIS A 176 -22.21 7.54 -3.08
N GLU A 177 -22.71 6.99 -1.97
CA GLU A 177 -23.85 7.54 -1.23
C GLU A 177 -24.21 6.67 0.00
N GLN A 178 -24.62 7.38 1.06
CA GLN A 178 -25.22 6.97 2.36
C GLN A 178 -24.26 6.69 3.53
#